data_AF-A0A6B0TYI0-F1
#
_entry.id   AF-A0A6B0TYI0-F1
#
_cell.length_a   1.000
_cell.length_b   1.000
_cell.length_c   1.000
_cell.angle_alpha   90.00
_cell.angle_beta   90.00
_cell.angle_gamma   90.00
#
_symmetry.space_group_name_H-M   'P 1'
#
loop_
_entity.id
_entity.type
_entity.pdbx_description
1 polymer ?
#
loop_
_entity_poly.entity_id
_entity_poly.type
_entity_poly.pdbx_seq_one_letter_code
_entity_poly.pdbx_strand_id
1 'polypeptide(L)'
;MAPACSRFGRDRFPTRIAVAAMFVLALLMPPALAAQDGLPTDDGTDVARPAPGTKENRLWLLWEQIEHRENSCPPSAPCDRTHAYLARKIAPPSQEELDRFIGMLDRQALARGEAAEDPEAPRICTEGDAELLMGFDPEAIGIADRRALLTDLQGVHVAAGSLKAPAGYDGDFGGTIQAAIAARFATAGLPLLTEEEMRQTPGQPKLNIYFSNTDAETGCTYSVFVSLAQTVLLTRAPRIKLAAGTWGMGGRRDPTVEGDDEAATILRVIDSFLEDYRLANLPEVRESLMGTGAPSEETAAADTPAD
;
A
#
# COMPACT_ATOMS: atom_id res chain seq x y z
N MET A 1 -0.77 23.39 -38.00
CA MET A 1 0.15 22.85 -36.98
C MET A 1 -0.42 23.22 -35.62
N ALA A 2 -1.07 22.29 -34.92
CA ALA A 2 -1.59 22.55 -33.58
C ALA A 2 -0.42 22.56 -32.59
N PRO A 3 -0.34 23.52 -31.65
CA PRO A 3 0.68 23.51 -30.62
C PRO A 3 0.49 22.28 -29.74
N ALA A 4 1.59 21.60 -29.43
CA ALA A 4 1.58 20.45 -28.54
C ALA A 4 1.26 20.93 -27.11
N CYS A 5 0.01 20.79 -26.66
CA CYS A 5 -0.34 20.95 -25.24
C CYS A 5 0.46 19.90 -24.46
N SER A 6 1.42 20.39 -23.67
CA SER A 6 2.35 19.59 -22.91
C SER A 6 1.62 18.75 -21.85
N ARG A 7 2.12 17.52 -21.68
CA ARG A 7 1.69 16.55 -20.67
C ARG A 7 1.57 17.20 -19.29
N PHE A 8 0.49 16.86 -18.59
CA PHE A 8 0.29 17.07 -17.16
C PHE A 8 1.62 16.82 -16.40
N GLY A 9 2.25 17.90 -15.97
CA GLY A 9 3.42 17.86 -15.12
C GLY A 9 3.03 17.28 -13.78
N ARG A 10 3.49 16.06 -13.49
CA ARG A 10 3.57 15.50 -12.13
C ARG A 10 4.62 16.26 -11.34
N ASP A 11 4.45 17.55 -11.09
CA ASP A 11 5.35 18.30 -10.22
C ASP A 11 4.58 19.46 -9.58
N ARG A 12 4.04 19.20 -8.38
CA ARG A 12 3.87 20.13 -7.25
C ARG A 12 3.04 19.46 -6.15
N PHE A 13 3.64 18.46 -5.51
CA PHE A 13 3.42 18.28 -4.07
C PHE A 13 4.44 19.18 -3.36
N PRO A 14 4.05 20.04 -2.40
CA PRO A 14 5.00 20.84 -1.64
C PRO A 14 5.69 19.97 -0.58
N THR A 15 6.68 19.19 -0.99
CA THR A 15 7.58 18.50 -0.06
C THR A 15 8.68 19.48 0.33
N ARG A 16 8.49 20.20 1.44
CA ARG A 16 9.59 20.91 2.10
C ARG A 16 10.47 19.88 2.82
N ILE A 17 11.44 19.31 2.10
CA ILE A 17 12.62 18.70 2.69
C ILE A 17 13.84 19.33 2.01
N ALA A 18 14.47 20.25 2.73
CA ALA A 18 15.78 20.78 2.36
C ALA A 18 16.82 19.69 2.61
N VAL A 19 17.35 19.08 1.55
CA VAL A 19 18.60 18.31 1.62
C VAL A 19 19.70 19.20 1.08
N ALA A 20 20.50 19.72 2.00
CA ALA A 20 21.75 20.39 1.71
C ALA A 20 22.74 19.36 1.15
N ALA A 21 23.07 19.48 -0.13
CA ALA A 21 24.20 18.80 -0.73
C ALA A 21 25.48 19.47 -0.23
N MET A 22 26.24 18.78 0.60
CA MET A 22 27.60 19.18 0.96
C MET A 22 28.58 18.28 0.21
N PHE A 23 29.08 18.83 -0.90
CA PHE A 23 30.35 18.45 -1.51
C PHE A 23 31.48 18.84 -0.54
N VAL A 24 32.45 17.94 -0.33
CA VAL A 24 33.88 18.16 -0.02
C VAL A 24 34.39 16.91 0.71
N LEU A 25 35.26 16.13 0.06
CA LEU A 25 36.68 15.96 0.43
C LEU A 25 37.30 14.86 -0.42
N ALA A 26 38.20 15.27 -1.33
CA ALA A 26 39.18 14.40 -1.96
C ALA A 26 40.44 14.35 -1.08
N LEU A 27 41.18 13.23 -1.22
CA LEU A 27 42.57 12.99 -0.82
C LEU A 27 42.85 12.74 0.67
N LEU A 28 43.14 11.46 0.98
CA LEU A 28 44.39 10.98 1.61
C LEU A 28 44.29 9.46 1.80
N MET A 29 44.76 8.67 0.83
CA MET A 29 45.04 7.25 1.03
C MET A 29 46.50 7.06 1.48
N PRO A 30 46.77 6.28 2.54
CA PRO A 30 48.11 5.79 2.84
C PRO A 30 48.51 4.63 1.91
N PRO A 31 49.82 4.38 1.72
CA PRO A 31 50.29 3.28 0.89
C PRO A 31 50.32 1.95 1.67
N ALA A 32 50.08 0.87 0.92
CA ALA A 32 50.57 -0.49 1.10
C ALA A 32 50.29 -1.23 2.43
N LEU A 33 49.52 -2.33 2.32
CA LEU A 33 49.82 -3.54 3.07
C LEU A 33 49.80 -4.77 2.16
N ALA A 34 50.66 -5.70 2.53
CA ALA A 34 51.19 -6.80 1.75
C ALA A 34 50.16 -7.82 1.24
N ALA A 35 50.60 -8.51 0.19
CA ALA A 35 50.00 -9.72 -0.37
C ALA A 35 49.59 -10.74 0.71
N GLN A 36 48.35 -11.20 0.61
CA GLN A 36 47.96 -12.52 1.10
C GLN A 36 47.92 -13.45 -0.11
N ASP A 37 49.01 -14.18 -0.32
CA ASP A 37 49.04 -15.36 -1.17
C ASP A 37 48.23 -16.47 -0.51
N GLY A 38 47.32 -17.09 -1.27
CA GLY A 38 46.76 -18.41 -0.96
C GLY A 38 45.31 -18.44 -0.48
N LEU A 39 44.38 -17.90 -1.26
CA LEU A 39 43.00 -18.42 -1.21
C LEU A 39 42.97 -19.73 -2.00
N PRO A 40 42.49 -20.85 -1.41
CA PRO A 40 42.32 -22.09 -2.15
C PRO A 40 41.34 -21.85 -3.30
N THR A 41 41.76 -22.19 -4.50
CA THR A 41 40.89 -22.25 -5.67
C THR A 41 39.78 -23.24 -5.39
N ASP A 42 38.56 -22.72 -5.43
CA ASP A 42 37.29 -23.43 -5.35
C ASP A 42 37.27 -24.57 -6.39
N ASP A 43 37.65 -25.78 -5.97
CA ASP A 43 37.45 -27.01 -6.73
C ASP A 43 35.94 -27.18 -6.84
N GLY A 44 35.40 -26.96 -8.05
CA GLY A 44 33.97 -26.91 -8.37
C GLY A 44 33.17 -28.16 -7.98
N THR A 45 32.98 -28.37 -6.68
CA THR A 45 31.93 -29.23 -6.15
C THR A 45 30.63 -28.50 -6.36
N ASP A 46 29.95 -28.83 -7.46
CA ASP A 46 28.54 -28.55 -7.66
C ASP A 46 27.79 -28.96 -6.38
N VAL A 47 27.42 -27.97 -5.57
CA VAL A 47 26.57 -28.19 -4.39
C VAL A 47 25.22 -28.61 -4.94
N ALA A 48 25.00 -29.93 -4.96
CA ALA A 48 23.79 -30.53 -5.49
C ALA A 48 22.56 -29.84 -4.89
N ARG A 49 21.72 -29.26 -5.77
CA ARG A 49 20.49 -28.59 -5.37
C ARG A 49 19.59 -29.62 -4.67
N PRO A 50 19.05 -29.32 -3.47
CA PRO A 50 18.17 -30.25 -2.77
C PRO A 50 16.93 -30.58 -3.61
N ALA A 51 16.46 -31.83 -3.52
CA ALA A 51 15.30 -32.29 -4.26
C ALA A 51 14.02 -31.55 -3.81
N PRO A 52 13.07 -31.28 -4.73
CA PRO A 52 11.81 -30.63 -4.38
C PRO A 52 11.05 -31.41 -3.31
N GLY A 53 10.51 -30.71 -2.31
CA GLY A 53 9.77 -31.30 -1.19
C GLY A 53 10.62 -31.68 0.04
N THR A 54 11.94 -31.50 0.00
CA THR A 54 12.79 -31.67 1.21
C THR A 54 12.71 -30.43 2.10
N LYS A 55 12.41 -30.63 3.39
CA LYS A 55 12.45 -29.57 4.40
C LYS A 55 13.89 -29.34 4.83
N GLU A 56 14.42 -28.14 4.61
CA GLU A 56 15.75 -27.74 5.10
C GLU A 56 15.59 -26.98 6.43
N ASN A 57 16.07 -27.56 7.53
CA ASN A 57 16.13 -26.87 8.80
C ASN A 57 17.37 -25.98 8.86
N ARG A 58 17.22 -24.75 9.35
CA ARG A 58 18.35 -23.83 9.57
C ARG A 58 18.25 -23.27 10.98
N LEU A 59 19.36 -23.36 11.74
CA LEU A 59 19.48 -22.77 13.07
C LEU A 59 20.43 -21.58 13.01
N TRP A 60 19.99 -20.44 13.56
CA TRP A 60 20.80 -19.24 13.72
C TRP A 60 20.88 -18.89 15.20
N LEU A 61 22.07 -18.52 15.66
CA LEU A 61 22.24 -17.84 16.93
C LEU A 61 22.39 -16.35 16.65
N LEU A 62 21.48 -15.56 17.22
CA LEU A 62 21.56 -14.11 17.22
C LEU A 62 22.04 -13.67 18.59
N TRP A 63 23.10 -12.88 18.61
CA TRP A 63 23.57 -12.20 19.81
C TRP A 63 23.41 -10.70 19.62
N GLU A 64 22.83 -10.05 20.63
CA GLU A 64 22.62 -8.61 20.67
C GLU A 64 23.44 -8.01 21.80
N GLN A 65 24.12 -6.91 21.50
CA GLN A 65 24.81 -6.08 22.47
C GLN A 65 24.14 -4.70 22.52
N ILE A 66 23.71 -4.30 23.71
CA ILE A 66 23.09 -3.00 23.96
C ILE A 66 24.09 -2.15 24.76
N GLU A 67 24.52 -1.03 24.19
CA GLU A 67 25.37 -0.06 24.88
C GLU A 67 24.55 1.17 25.27
N HIS A 68 24.56 1.48 26.57
CA HIS A 68 23.99 2.70 27.13
C HIS A 68 25.06 3.80 27.10
N ARG A 69 24.83 4.91 26.40
CA ARG A 69 25.72 6.07 26.46
C ARG A 69 25.46 6.85 27.75
N GLU A 70 26.24 6.55 28.79
CA GLU A 70 26.03 7.07 30.16
C GLU A 70 26.19 8.59 30.33
N ASN A 71 26.87 9.28 29.40
CA ASN A 71 27.36 10.64 29.67
C ASN A 71 26.45 11.81 29.20
N SER A 72 25.22 11.57 28.76
CA SER A 72 24.39 12.68 28.26
C SER A 72 22.87 12.49 28.27
N CYS A 73 22.30 11.62 29.12
CA CYS A 73 20.84 11.51 29.20
C CYS A 73 20.25 12.54 30.17
N PRO A 74 19.52 13.56 29.72
CA PRO A 74 18.72 14.38 30.62
C PRO A 74 17.61 13.52 31.24
N PRO A 75 17.18 13.80 32.49
CA PRO A 75 16.23 12.96 33.24
C PRO A 75 14.84 12.84 32.59
N SER A 76 14.55 13.62 31.55
CA SER A 76 13.27 13.63 30.82
C SER A 76 13.34 13.01 29.42
N ALA A 77 14.51 12.54 28.95
CA ALA A 77 14.64 11.94 27.62
C ALA A 77 15.04 10.46 27.73
N PRO A 78 14.50 9.59 26.86
CA PRO A 78 14.99 8.22 26.75
C PRO A 78 16.47 8.27 26.32
N CYS A 79 17.31 7.47 26.98
CA CYS A 79 18.71 7.36 26.60
C CYS A 79 18.84 6.78 25.19
N ASP A 80 19.71 7.37 24.37
CA ASP A 80 20.13 6.77 23.12
C ASP A 80 20.81 5.42 23.42
N ARG A 81 20.18 4.34 22.95
CA ARG A 81 20.73 2.99 22.98
C ARG A 81 21.38 2.71 21.63
N THR A 82 22.61 2.21 21.65
CA THR A 82 23.24 1.67 20.44
C THR A 82 23.14 0.16 20.48
N HIS A 83 22.66 -0.44 19.40
CA HIS A 83 22.50 -1.88 19.27
C HIS A 83 23.52 -2.42 18.27
N ALA A 84 24.23 -3.50 18.64
CA ALA A 84 25.09 -4.26 17.74
C ALA A 84 24.62 -5.71 17.69
N TYR A 85 24.51 -6.27 16.48
CA TYR A 85 24.00 -7.62 16.26
C TYR A 85 25.05 -8.50 15.62
N LEU A 86 25.17 -9.74 16.11
CA LEU A 86 26.00 -10.79 15.52
C LEU A 86 25.12 -12.01 15.23
N ALA A 87 25.00 -12.37 13.96
CA ALA A 87 24.33 -13.60 13.53
C ALA A 87 25.35 -14.65 13.11
N ARG A 88 25.20 -15.87 13.61
CA ARG A 88 26.00 -17.04 13.21
C ARG A 88 25.09 -18.21 12.87
N LYS A 89 25.28 -18.77 11.66
CA LYS A 89 24.62 -20.02 11.25
C LYS A 89 25.26 -21.16 12.05
N ILE A 90 24.45 -21.95 12.71
CA ILE A 90 24.88 -23.19 13.37
C ILE A 90 24.52 -24.34 12.44
N ALA A 91 25.37 -25.37 12.40
CA ALA A 91 25.05 -26.60 11.68
C ALA A 91 23.69 -27.13 12.20
N PRO A 92 22.74 -27.47 11.33
CA PRO A 92 21.39 -27.80 11.77
C PRO A 92 21.44 -29.06 12.64
N PRO A 93 21.12 -28.95 13.95
CA PRO A 93 21.01 -30.13 14.79
C PRO A 93 19.80 -30.97 14.33
N SER A 94 19.76 -32.24 14.72
CA SER A 94 18.49 -32.98 14.66
C SER A 94 17.43 -32.28 15.52
N GLN A 95 16.15 -32.52 15.24
CA GLN A 95 15.06 -31.92 16.03
C GLN A 95 15.21 -32.24 17.53
N GLU A 96 15.57 -33.48 17.85
CA GLU A 96 15.76 -33.91 19.25
C GLU A 96 16.93 -33.19 19.93
N GLU A 97 18.03 -32.96 19.20
CA GLU A 97 19.16 -32.17 19.71
C GLU A 97 18.79 -30.70 19.90
N LEU A 98 17.99 -30.13 18.99
CA LEU A 98 17.47 -28.77 19.12
C LEU A 98 16.60 -28.63 20.37
N ASP A 99 15.63 -29.52 20.55
CA ASP A 99 14.73 -29.50 21.70
C ASP A 99 15.49 -29.66 23.03
N ARG A 100 16.50 -30.55 23.05
CA ARG A 100 17.40 -30.69 24.21
C ARG A 100 18.21 -29.43 24.47
N PHE A 101 18.70 -28.78 23.43
CA PHE A 101 19.47 -27.54 23.52
C PHE A 101 18.61 -26.39 24.05
N ILE A 102 17.44 -26.14 23.46
CA ILE A 102 16.49 -25.10 23.90
C ILE A 102 16.04 -25.36 25.34
N GLY A 103 15.61 -26.59 25.66
CA GLY A 103 15.18 -26.92 27.01
C GLY A 103 16.29 -26.81 28.08
N MET A 104 17.56 -26.92 27.69
CA MET A 104 18.68 -26.63 28.58
C MET A 104 18.84 -25.12 28.83
N LEU A 105 18.73 -24.29 27.79
CA LEU A 105 18.77 -22.84 27.92
C LEU A 105 17.63 -22.33 28.80
N ASP A 106 16.41 -22.83 28.60
CA ASP A 106 15.24 -22.45 29.39
C ASP A 106 15.40 -22.78 30.87
N ARG A 107 15.90 -23.99 31.19
CA ARG A 107 16.20 -24.38 32.57
C ARG A 107 17.25 -23.49 33.20
N GLN A 108 18.25 -23.06 32.43
CA GLN A 108 19.28 -22.16 32.93
C GLN A 108 18.73 -20.75 33.20
N ALA A 109 17.89 -20.23 32.32
CA ALA A 109 17.19 -18.95 32.52
C ALA A 109 16.30 -19.01 33.77
N LEU A 110 15.47 -20.05 33.90
CA LEU A 110 14.61 -20.26 35.07
C LEU A 110 15.42 -20.40 36.37
N ALA A 111 16.57 -21.07 36.34
CA ALA A 111 17.45 -21.18 37.50
C ALA A 111 18.04 -19.82 37.94
N ARG A 112 18.14 -18.85 37.03
CA ARG A 112 18.51 -17.45 37.33
C ARG A 112 17.31 -16.57 37.73
N GLY A 113 16.09 -17.09 37.68
CA GLY A 113 14.86 -16.33 37.91
C GLY A 113 14.45 -15.47 36.72
N GLU A 114 14.97 -15.76 35.52
CA GLU A 114 14.63 -15.11 34.26
C GLU A 114 13.49 -15.88 33.56
N ALA A 115 12.74 -15.20 32.69
CA ALA A 115 11.80 -15.87 31.79
C ALA A 115 12.55 -16.61 30.69
N ALA A 116 12.02 -17.75 30.23
CA ALA A 116 12.60 -18.51 29.11
C ALA A 116 12.59 -17.69 27.80
N GLU A 117 11.53 -16.91 27.59
CA GLU A 117 11.46 -15.89 26.54
C GLU A 117 11.47 -14.51 27.17
N ASP A 118 12.44 -13.67 26.80
CA ASP A 118 12.50 -12.28 27.23
C ASP A 118 11.40 -11.46 26.52
N PRO A 119 10.57 -10.68 27.24
CA PRO A 119 9.55 -9.84 26.61
C PRO A 119 10.11 -8.76 25.65
N GLU A 120 11.38 -8.39 25.79
CA GLU A 120 12.09 -7.48 24.91
C GLU A 120 12.82 -8.20 23.75
N ALA A 121 12.75 -9.54 23.66
CA ALA A 121 13.41 -10.29 22.60
C ALA A 121 12.96 -9.82 21.20
N PRO A 122 13.90 -9.64 20.25
CA PRO A 122 13.56 -9.19 18.91
C PRO A 122 12.64 -10.21 18.23
N ARG A 123 11.44 -9.75 17.86
CA ARG A 123 10.51 -10.56 17.05
C ARG A 123 11.02 -10.57 15.61
N ILE A 124 11.53 -11.72 15.17
CA ILE A 124 11.83 -11.95 13.76
C ILE A 124 10.48 -12.03 13.06
N CYS A 125 10.17 -11.06 12.20
CA CYS A 125 8.97 -11.14 11.37
C CYS A 125 9.06 -12.41 10.53
N THR A 126 8.25 -13.42 10.84
CA THR A 126 8.18 -14.60 9.98
C THR A 126 7.43 -14.22 8.71
N GLU A 127 7.84 -14.78 7.56
CA GLU A 127 6.99 -14.76 6.37
C GLU A 127 5.66 -15.42 6.78
N GLY A 128 4.58 -14.64 6.87
CA GLY A 128 3.31 -15.08 7.47
C GLY A 128 2.89 -14.34 8.75
N ASP A 129 3.69 -13.44 9.31
CA ASP A 129 3.24 -12.58 10.44
C ASP A 129 2.02 -11.75 10.05
N ALA A 130 1.93 -11.34 8.78
CA ALA A 130 0.77 -10.66 8.22
C ALA A 130 -0.47 -11.59 8.25
N GLU A 131 -0.29 -12.87 7.91
CA GLU A 131 -1.34 -13.89 7.97
C GLU A 131 -1.75 -14.20 9.42
N LEU A 132 -0.80 -14.33 10.33
CA LEU A 132 -1.08 -14.54 11.75
C LEU A 132 -1.79 -13.33 12.38
N LEU A 133 -1.43 -12.11 11.96
CA LEU A 133 -2.03 -10.87 12.46
C LEU A 133 -3.42 -10.59 11.88
N MET A 134 -3.62 -10.87 10.59
CA MET A 134 -4.86 -10.53 9.87
C MET A 134 -5.81 -11.70 9.70
N GLY A 135 -5.36 -12.94 9.94
CA GLY A 135 -6.12 -14.16 9.73
C GLY A 135 -6.22 -14.60 8.27
N PHE A 136 -5.45 -13.99 7.37
CA PHE A 136 -5.36 -14.35 5.94
C PHE A 136 -4.07 -13.80 5.32
N ASP A 137 -3.57 -14.46 4.27
CA ASP A 137 -2.44 -13.96 3.48
C ASP A 137 -2.91 -12.84 2.52
N PRO A 138 -2.51 -11.58 2.74
CA PRO A 138 -2.90 -10.47 1.88
C PRO A 138 -2.29 -10.54 0.47
N GLU A 139 -1.21 -11.29 0.28
CA GLU A 139 -0.54 -11.44 -1.02
C GLU A 139 -1.23 -12.51 -1.89
N ALA A 140 -1.94 -13.45 -1.26
CA ALA A 140 -2.79 -14.42 -1.95
C ALA A 140 -4.10 -13.80 -2.49
N ILE A 141 -4.48 -12.60 -2.03
CA ILE A 141 -5.68 -11.92 -2.53
C ILE A 141 -5.44 -11.46 -3.97
N GLY A 142 -6.30 -11.90 -4.89
CA GLY A 142 -6.27 -11.48 -6.28
C GLY A 142 -6.48 -9.97 -6.45
N ILE A 143 -5.85 -9.39 -7.48
CA ILE A 143 -6.07 -8.00 -7.84
C ILE A 143 -7.53 -7.83 -8.30
N ALA A 144 -8.29 -7.03 -7.58
CA ALA A 144 -9.69 -6.78 -7.88
C ALA A 144 -9.86 -5.87 -9.11
N ASP A 145 -10.98 -6.05 -9.83
CA ASP A 145 -11.38 -5.12 -10.90
C ASP A 145 -11.67 -3.73 -10.33
N ARG A 146 -11.50 -2.69 -11.16
CA ARG A 146 -11.77 -1.30 -10.78
C ARG A 146 -13.17 -1.10 -10.18
N ARG A 147 -14.19 -1.82 -10.65
CA ARG A 147 -15.56 -1.69 -10.14
C ARG A 147 -15.77 -2.35 -8.79
N ALA A 148 -15.00 -3.40 -8.47
CA ALA A 148 -15.07 -4.04 -7.15
C ALA A 148 -14.72 -3.07 -6.01
N LEU A 149 -13.95 -2.02 -6.30
CA LEU A 149 -13.60 -0.97 -5.32
C LEU A 149 -14.79 -0.06 -4.96
N LEU A 150 -15.90 -0.12 -5.73
CA LEU A 150 -17.09 0.70 -5.54
C LEU A 150 -18.25 -0.04 -4.85
N THR A 151 -18.08 -1.33 -4.55
CA THR A 151 -19.10 -2.13 -3.86
C THR A 151 -19.26 -1.66 -2.42
N ASP A 152 -20.50 -1.62 -1.93
CA ASP A 152 -20.82 -1.30 -0.53
C ASP A 152 -20.28 0.07 -0.04
N LEU A 153 -20.05 1.02 -0.95
CA LEU A 153 -19.78 2.40 -0.57
C LEU A 153 -21.01 3.00 0.14
N GLN A 154 -20.84 3.35 1.41
CA GLN A 154 -21.90 3.92 2.26
C GLN A 154 -22.24 5.38 1.91
N GLY A 155 -21.31 6.07 1.26
CA GLY A 155 -21.44 7.46 0.86
C GLY A 155 -20.10 8.00 0.38
N VAL A 156 -20.09 9.21 -0.18
CA VAL A 156 -18.86 9.86 -0.66
C VAL A 156 -18.89 11.34 -0.33
N HIS A 157 -17.77 11.90 0.11
CA HIS A 157 -17.61 13.35 0.22
C HIS A 157 -17.15 13.95 -1.11
N VAL A 158 -17.82 15.01 -1.56
CA VAL A 158 -17.46 15.76 -2.77
C VAL A 158 -17.50 17.26 -2.48
N ALA A 159 -16.41 17.96 -2.78
CA ALA A 159 -16.28 19.40 -2.59
C ALA A 159 -15.99 20.10 -3.93
N ALA A 160 -17.05 20.45 -4.65
CA ALA A 160 -17.03 21.22 -5.89
C ALA A 160 -17.27 22.72 -5.67
N GLY A 161 -17.74 23.13 -4.48
CA GLY A 161 -18.06 24.53 -4.16
C GLY A 161 -16.90 25.52 -4.35
N SER A 162 -15.65 25.05 -4.29
CA SER A 162 -14.45 25.87 -4.49
C SER A 162 -13.87 25.80 -5.90
N LEU A 163 -14.57 25.19 -6.87
CA LEU A 163 -14.10 25.12 -8.25
C LEU A 163 -14.05 26.53 -8.86
N LYS A 164 -12.90 26.85 -9.46
CA LYS A 164 -12.72 28.11 -10.19
C LYS A 164 -13.62 28.10 -11.42
N ALA A 165 -14.37 29.18 -11.62
CA ALA A 165 -15.20 29.35 -12.80
C ALA A 165 -14.35 29.47 -14.09
N PRO A 166 -14.87 29.05 -15.25
CA PRO A 166 -14.28 29.36 -16.54
C PRO A 166 -14.35 30.88 -16.82
N ALA A 167 -13.53 31.35 -17.75
CA ALA A 167 -13.48 32.78 -18.08
C ALA A 167 -14.82 33.25 -18.68
N GLY A 168 -15.34 34.37 -18.18
CA GLY A 168 -16.62 34.94 -18.64
C GLY A 168 -17.87 34.29 -18.03
N TYR A 169 -17.73 33.35 -17.10
CA TYR A 169 -18.86 32.83 -16.34
C TYR A 169 -19.23 33.79 -15.22
N ASP A 170 -20.45 34.32 -15.27
CA ASP A 170 -21.00 35.19 -14.23
C ASP A 170 -21.73 34.34 -13.17
N GLY A 171 -21.26 34.42 -11.92
CA GLY A 171 -21.93 33.80 -10.77
C GLY A 171 -21.13 32.71 -10.05
N ASP A 172 -21.81 31.95 -9.20
CA ASP A 172 -21.20 30.89 -8.38
C ASP A 172 -21.15 29.56 -9.14
N PHE A 173 -20.11 29.41 -9.97
CA PHE A 173 -19.86 28.17 -10.73
C PHE A 173 -19.74 26.96 -9.81
N GLY A 174 -18.93 27.04 -8.75
CA GLY A 174 -18.69 25.95 -7.83
C GLY A 174 -19.95 25.51 -7.09
N GLY A 175 -20.74 26.45 -6.58
CA GLY A 175 -22.02 26.16 -5.93
C GLY A 175 -23.05 25.55 -6.87
N THR A 176 -23.11 26.03 -8.11
CA THR A 176 -23.99 25.46 -9.15
C THR A 176 -23.62 24.00 -9.45
N ILE A 177 -22.32 23.71 -9.63
CA ILE A 177 -21.83 22.34 -9.84
C ILE A 177 -22.07 21.46 -8.61
N GLN A 178 -21.84 21.97 -7.39
CA GLN A 178 -22.10 21.23 -6.16
C GLN A 178 -23.57 20.82 -6.05
N ALA A 179 -24.50 21.73 -6.34
CA ALA A 179 -25.93 21.44 -6.32
C ALA A 179 -26.32 20.39 -7.38
N ALA A 180 -25.74 20.50 -8.59
CA ALA A 180 -25.96 19.55 -9.68
C ALA A 180 -25.40 18.14 -9.38
N ILE A 181 -24.26 18.06 -8.67
CA ILE A 181 -23.70 16.81 -8.17
C ILE A 181 -24.60 16.21 -7.10
N ALA A 182 -25.07 17.00 -6.13
CA ALA A 182 -25.95 16.53 -5.07
C ALA A 182 -27.25 15.91 -5.60
N ALA A 183 -27.88 16.54 -6.61
CA ALA A 183 -29.07 16.01 -7.24
C ALA A 183 -28.83 14.65 -7.93
N ARG A 184 -27.68 14.48 -8.61
CA ARG A 184 -27.29 13.22 -9.28
C ARG A 184 -27.02 12.10 -8.28
N PHE A 185 -26.26 12.39 -7.23
CA PHE A 185 -25.96 11.44 -6.16
C PHE A 185 -27.23 10.98 -5.44
N ALA A 186 -28.15 11.90 -5.14
CA ALA A 186 -29.46 11.56 -4.57
C ALA A 186 -30.27 10.64 -5.49
N THR A 187 -30.25 10.88 -6.80
CA THR A 187 -30.93 10.03 -7.79
C THR A 187 -30.31 8.64 -7.90
N ALA A 188 -28.98 8.54 -7.77
CA ALA A 188 -28.24 7.28 -7.79
C ALA A 188 -28.34 6.49 -6.48
N GLY A 189 -28.94 7.05 -5.42
CA GLY A 189 -29.04 6.42 -4.11
C GLY A 189 -27.70 6.36 -3.35
N LEU A 190 -26.69 7.15 -3.74
CA LEU A 190 -25.41 7.24 -3.06
C LEU A 190 -25.35 8.52 -2.21
N PRO A 191 -25.35 8.44 -0.87
CA PRO A 191 -25.34 9.62 -0.01
C PRO A 191 -24.09 10.50 -0.21
N LEU A 192 -24.28 11.81 -0.28
CA LEU A 192 -23.18 12.76 -0.13
C LEU A 192 -22.88 12.99 1.35
N LEU A 193 -21.65 12.71 1.75
CA LEU A 193 -21.18 12.88 3.11
C LEU A 193 -20.67 14.29 3.35
N THR A 194 -20.96 14.83 4.53
CA THR A 194 -20.20 15.95 5.08
C THR A 194 -18.73 15.55 5.31
N GLU A 195 -17.85 16.53 5.49
CA GLU A 195 -16.44 16.23 5.77
C GLU A 195 -16.28 15.41 7.06
N GLU A 196 -17.09 15.69 8.08
CA GLU A 196 -17.05 14.97 9.36
C GLU A 196 -17.55 13.53 9.23
N GLU A 197 -18.69 13.32 8.56
CA GLU A 197 -19.20 11.96 8.30
C GLU A 197 -18.21 11.14 7.48
N MET A 198 -17.54 11.74 6.49
CA MET A 198 -16.52 11.05 5.70
C MET A 198 -15.33 10.62 6.56
N ARG A 199 -14.87 11.45 7.51
CA ARG A 199 -13.77 11.08 8.41
C ARG A 199 -14.11 9.87 9.28
N GLN A 200 -15.39 9.71 9.63
CA GLN A 200 -15.92 8.61 10.43
C GLN A 200 -16.28 7.37 9.60
N THR A 201 -16.47 7.54 8.29
CA THR A 201 -16.82 6.45 7.37
C THR A 201 -15.61 5.56 7.08
N PRO A 202 -15.74 4.22 7.13
CA PRO A 202 -14.67 3.31 6.74
C PRO A 202 -14.11 3.63 5.35
N GLY A 203 -12.78 3.67 5.25
CA GLY A 203 -12.10 4.02 4.00
C GLY A 203 -12.11 5.52 3.65
N GLN A 204 -12.78 6.40 4.39
CA GLN A 204 -12.78 7.86 4.17
C GLN A 204 -12.97 8.26 2.69
N PRO A 205 -14.06 7.80 2.04
CA PRO A 205 -14.25 7.97 0.60
C PRO A 205 -14.44 9.45 0.23
N LYS A 206 -13.50 9.97 -0.57
CA LYS A 206 -13.51 11.36 -1.03
C LYS A 206 -13.32 11.44 -2.55
N LEU A 207 -14.28 12.03 -3.24
CA LEU A 207 -14.17 12.31 -4.67
C LEU A 207 -13.53 13.68 -4.89
N ASN A 208 -12.35 13.70 -5.50
CA ASN A 208 -11.64 14.91 -5.85
C ASN A 208 -11.88 15.25 -7.32
N ILE A 209 -12.18 16.52 -7.59
CA ILE A 209 -12.37 17.04 -8.94
C ILE A 209 -11.19 17.95 -9.26
N TYR A 210 -10.38 17.54 -10.23
CA TYR A 210 -9.30 18.33 -10.79
C TYR A 210 -9.79 18.92 -12.11
N PHE A 211 -9.73 20.24 -12.22
CA PHE A 211 -10.25 20.96 -13.37
C PHE A 211 -9.25 22.02 -13.81
N SER A 212 -8.91 22.00 -15.09
CA SER A 212 -8.08 23.01 -15.73
C SER A 212 -8.94 23.82 -16.70
N ASN A 213 -9.00 25.13 -16.52
CA ASN A 213 -9.72 26.04 -17.41
C ASN A 213 -9.13 26.03 -18.82
N THR A 214 -9.96 26.39 -19.80
CA THR A 214 -9.51 26.75 -21.15
C THR A 214 -8.57 27.94 -21.08
N ASP A 215 -7.47 27.87 -21.82
CA ASP A 215 -6.51 28.95 -21.97
C ASP A 215 -6.60 29.50 -23.41
N ALA A 216 -7.14 30.72 -23.52
CA ALA A 216 -7.34 31.38 -24.81
C ALA A 216 -6.03 31.82 -25.48
N GLU A 217 -4.96 32.05 -24.71
CA GLU A 217 -3.66 32.47 -25.26
C GLU A 217 -2.93 31.28 -25.89
N THR A 218 -3.01 30.11 -25.26
CA THR A 218 -2.34 28.90 -25.76
C THR A 218 -3.23 28.05 -26.68
N GLY A 219 -4.55 28.29 -26.67
CA GLY A 219 -5.53 27.48 -27.38
C GLY A 219 -5.74 26.08 -26.78
N CYS A 220 -5.18 25.81 -25.59
CA CYS A 220 -5.41 24.54 -24.90
C CYS A 220 -6.84 24.52 -24.32
N THR A 221 -7.59 23.49 -24.68
CA THR A 221 -8.94 23.27 -24.17
C THR A 221 -8.91 22.78 -22.72
N TYR A 222 -10.00 23.02 -22.01
CA TYR A 222 -10.17 22.54 -20.64
C TYR A 222 -10.01 21.01 -20.53
N SER A 223 -9.66 20.55 -19.33
CA SER A 223 -9.63 19.13 -18.99
C SER A 223 -10.15 18.92 -17.57
N VAL A 224 -10.85 17.81 -17.39
CA VAL A 224 -11.41 17.39 -16.11
C VAL A 224 -10.82 16.03 -15.77
N PHE A 225 -10.46 15.82 -14.51
CA PHE A 225 -10.13 14.52 -13.96
C PHE A 225 -10.79 14.37 -12.61
N VAL A 226 -11.59 13.33 -12.45
CA VAL A 226 -12.25 13.01 -11.18
C VAL A 226 -11.59 11.75 -10.62
N SER A 227 -11.27 11.75 -9.32
CA SER A 227 -10.68 10.58 -8.66
C SER A 227 -11.27 10.35 -7.28
N LEU A 228 -11.70 9.12 -7.03
CA LEU A 228 -12.08 8.65 -5.71
C LEU A 228 -10.80 8.28 -4.96
N ALA A 229 -10.55 8.99 -3.86
CA ALA A 229 -9.53 8.62 -2.89
C ALA A 229 -10.19 7.86 -1.73
N GLN A 230 -9.57 6.76 -1.33
CA GLN A 230 -9.93 6.00 -0.15
C GLN A 230 -8.68 5.71 0.67
N THR A 231 -8.88 5.33 1.91
CA THR A 231 -7.82 4.85 2.76
C THR A 231 -7.52 3.39 2.46
N VAL A 232 -6.24 3.09 2.23
CA VAL A 232 -5.72 1.76 1.95
C VAL A 232 -4.61 1.39 2.95
N LEU A 233 -4.35 0.10 3.08
CA LEU A 233 -3.21 -0.45 3.81
C LEU A 233 -2.20 -1.04 2.81
N LEU A 234 -0.91 -0.97 3.14
CA LEU A 234 0.13 -1.61 2.33
C LEU A 234 0.28 -3.08 2.75
N THR A 235 0.22 -4.02 1.81
CA THR A 235 0.40 -5.46 2.11
C THR A 235 1.76 -5.74 2.77
N ARG A 236 2.84 -5.15 2.24
CA ARG A 236 4.20 -5.23 2.81
C ARG A 236 4.36 -4.61 4.21
N ALA A 237 3.42 -3.76 4.62
CA ALA A 237 3.49 -2.99 5.86
C ALA A 237 2.07 -2.61 6.32
N PRO A 238 1.25 -3.56 6.83
CA PRO A 238 -0.17 -3.35 7.10
C PRO A 238 -0.44 -2.35 8.24
N ARG A 239 0.61 -1.92 8.96
CA ARG A 239 0.57 -0.84 9.95
C ARG A 239 0.57 0.56 9.31
N ILE A 240 0.85 0.67 8.01
CA ILE A 240 0.86 1.95 7.27
C ILE A 240 -0.49 2.13 6.60
N LYS A 241 -1.19 3.19 7.03
CA LYS A 241 -2.48 3.63 6.50
C LYS A 241 -2.27 4.91 5.69
N LEU A 242 -2.73 4.94 4.43
CA LEU A 242 -2.58 6.09 3.53
C LEU A 242 -3.83 6.33 2.69
N ALA A 243 -4.02 7.56 2.22
CA ALA A 243 -5.04 7.88 1.22
C ALA A 243 -4.47 7.65 -0.19
N ALA A 244 -5.17 6.88 -1.02
CA ALA A 244 -4.79 6.58 -2.39
C ALA A 244 -5.99 6.66 -3.33
N GLY A 245 -5.75 7.00 -4.60
CA GLY A 245 -6.78 6.98 -5.64
C GLY A 245 -7.13 5.55 -6.01
N THR A 246 -8.37 5.14 -5.75
CA THR A 246 -8.90 3.79 -6.03
C THR A 246 -9.74 3.76 -7.30
N TRP A 247 -10.34 4.88 -7.69
CA TRP A 247 -11.02 5.05 -8.97
C TRP A 247 -10.67 6.41 -9.58
N GLY A 248 -10.69 6.50 -10.90
CA GLY A 248 -10.54 7.78 -11.57
C GLY A 248 -10.89 7.75 -13.05
N MET A 249 -11.36 8.89 -13.56
CA MET A 249 -11.68 9.08 -14.97
C MET A 249 -11.41 10.52 -15.39
N GLY A 250 -10.89 10.67 -16.60
CA GLY A 250 -10.67 11.97 -17.24
C GLY A 250 -11.73 12.28 -18.29
N GLY A 251 -12.05 13.55 -18.44
CA GLY A 251 -12.90 14.09 -19.48
C GLY A 251 -12.23 15.26 -20.18
N ARG A 252 -12.53 15.42 -21.46
CA ARG A 252 -12.20 16.59 -22.28
C ARG A 252 -13.44 17.00 -23.06
N ARG A 253 -13.42 18.21 -23.59
CA ARG A 253 -14.41 18.70 -24.54
C ARG A 253 -14.59 17.71 -25.69
N ASP A 254 -15.83 17.29 -25.90
CA ASP A 254 -16.28 16.54 -27.06
C ASP A 254 -16.89 17.53 -28.08
N PRO A 255 -16.21 17.79 -29.22
CA PRO A 255 -16.72 18.73 -30.22
C PRO A 255 -17.99 18.22 -30.94
N THR A 256 -18.35 16.95 -30.76
CA THR A 256 -19.54 16.35 -31.39
C THR A 256 -20.81 16.54 -30.56
N VAL A 257 -20.67 16.91 -29.28
CA VAL A 257 -21.78 17.16 -28.37
C VAL A 257 -22.03 18.67 -28.29
N GLU A 258 -23.17 19.11 -28.81
CA GLU A 258 -23.60 20.51 -28.70
C GLU A 258 -23.79 20.87 -27.21
N GLY A 259 -23.18 21.98 -26.79
CA GLY A 259 -23.23 22.42 -25.40
C GLY A 259 -22.29 21.69 -24.43
N ASP A 260 -21.30 20.91 -24.91
CA ASP A 260 -20.26 20.36 -24.03
C ASP A 260 -19.27 21.45 -23.57
N ASP A 261 -19.73 22.22 -22.60
CA ASP A 261 -18.93 23.19 -21.85
C ASP A 261 -18.23 22.53 -20.65
N GLU A 262 -17.47 23.34 -19.92
CA GLU A 262 -16.73 22.90 -18.74
C GLU A 262 -17.64 22.25 -17.68
N ALA A 263 -18.84 22.78 -17.46
CA ALA A 263 -19.80 22.24 -16.51
C ALA A 263 -20.34 20.88 -16.96
N ALA A 264 -20.75 20.78 -18.23
CA ALA A 264 -21.28 19.57 -18.83
C ALA A 264 -20.24 18.44 -18.79
N THR A 265 -18.97 18.72 -19.10
CA THR A 265 -17.91 17.71 -19.01
C THR A 265 -17.65 17.27 -17.55
N ILE A 266 -17.65 18.18 -16.57
CA ILE A 266 -17.53 17.80 -15.15
C ILE A 266 -18.65 16.83 -14.78
N LEU A 267 -19.89 17.20 -15.08
CA LEU A 267 -21.07 16.41 -14.72
C LEU A 267 -21.09 15.07 -15.46
N ARG A 268 -20.63 15.01 -16.72
CA ARG A 268 -20.50 13.76 -17.47
C ARG A 268 -19.50 12.79 -16.84
N VAL A 269 -18.36 13.27 -16.33
CA VAL A 269 -17.40 12.41 -15.62
C VAL A 269 -17.97 11.93 -14.28
N ILE A 270 -18.75 12.76 -13.60
CA ILE A 270 -19.52 12.36 -12.40
C ILE A 270 -20.57 11.28 -12.76
N ASP A 271 -21.29 11.44 -13.87
CA ASP A 271 -22.27 10.45 -14.33
C ASP A 271 -21.60 9.09 -14.61
N SER A 272 -20.38 9.09 -15.19
CA SER A 272 -19.58 7.87 -15.34
C SER A 272 -19.20 7.21 -14.01
N PHE A 273 -18.88 8.01 -12.98
CA PHE A 273 -18.63 7.48 -11.63
C PHE A 273 -19.88 6.80 -11.06
N LEU A 274 -21.04 7.45 -11.19
CA LEU A 274 -22.31 6.93 -10.67
C LEU A 274 -22.78 5.69 -11.44
N GLU A 275 -22.54 5.62 -12.74
CA GLU A 275 -22.84 4.42 -13.52
C GLU A 275 -21.93 3.24 -13.13
N ASP A 276 -20.63 3.45 -12.96
CA ASP A 276 -19.74 2.41 -12.45
C ASP A 276 -20.14 1.95 -11.03
N TYR A 277 -20.58 2.87 -10.16
CA TYR A 277 -21.13 2.54 -8.83
C TYR A 277 -22.40 1.69 -8.94
N ARG A 278 -23.35 2.07 -9.81
CA ARG A 278 -24.59 1.32 -10.04
C ARG A 278 -24.29 -0.09 -10.53
N LEU A 279 -23.40 -0.22 -11.52
CA LEU A 279 -23.00 -1.51 -12.07
C LEU A 279 -22.30 -2.40 -11.03
N ALA A 280 -21.45 -1.82 -10.18
CA ALA A 280 -20.78 -2.55 -9.10
C ALA A 280 -21.75 -3.11 -8.05
N ASN A 281 -22.91 -2.46 -7.85
CA ASN A 281 -23.88 -2.80 -6.83
C ASN A 281 -25.14 -3.49 -7.38
N LEU A 282 -25.12 -3.94 -8.64
CA LEU A 282 -26.15 -4.83 -9.19
C LEU A 282 -26.14 -6.19 -8.46
N PRO A 283 -27.31 -6.78 -8.12
CA PRO A 283 -27.38 -8.07 -7.43
C PRO A 283 -26.58 -9.18 -8.12
N GLU A 284 -26.63 -9.26 -9.44
CA GLU A 284 -25.97 -10.30 -10.24
C GLU A 284 -24.44 -10.16 -10.17
N VAL A 285 -23.94 -8.93 -10.17
CA VAL A 285 -22.50 -8.64 -10.05
C VAL A 285 -22.02 -8.95 -8.63
N ARG A 286 -22.81 -8.61 -7.61
CA ARG A 286 -22.50 -8.96 -6.22
C ARG A 286 -22.40 -10.47 -6.01
N GLU A 287 -23.33 -11.23 -6.59
CA GLU A 287 -23.32 -12.70 -6.50
C GLU A 287 -22.07 -13.29 -7.19
N SER A 288 -21.70 -12.75 -8.36
CA SER A 288 -20.47 -13.16 -9.06
C SER A 288 -19.19 -12.78 -8.31
N LEU A 289 -19.14 -11.62 -7.65
CA LEU A 289 -17.96 -11.14 -6.92
C LEU A 289 -17.79 -11.82 -5.56
N MET A 290 -18.88 -12.19 -4.89
CA MET A 290 -18.81 -12.91 -3.62
C MET A 290 -18.32 -14.34 -3.79
N GLY A 291 -18.26 -14.84 -5.02
CA GLY A 291 -17.81 -16.18 -5.31
C GLY A 291 -18.74 -17.20 -4.67
N THR A 292 -19.45 -17.94 -5.50
CA THR A 292 -19.86 -19.30 -5.16
C THR A 292 -18.61 -20.17 -4.99
N GLY A 293 -17.77 -19.86 -3.99
CA GLY A 293 -16.83 -20.77 -3.35
C GLY A 293 -17.57 -21.75 -2.46
N ALA A 294 -18.80 -22.13 -2.84
CA ALA A 294 -19.26 -23.46 -2.50
C ALA A 294 -18.23 -24.38 -3.16
N PRO A 295 -17.47 -25.16 -2.38
CA PRO A 295 -16.58 -26.15 -2.98
C PRO A 295 -17.44 -26.93 -3.95
N SER A 296 -17.13 -26.85 -5.25
CA SER A 296 -17.71 -27.74 -6.24
C SER A 296 -17.58 -29.12 -5.62
N GLU A 297 -18.74 -29.70 -5.28
CA GLU A 297 -18.88 -31.01 -4.67
C GLU A 297 -18.14 -31.96 -5.61
N GLU A 298 -16.87 -32.20 -5.29
CA GLU A 298 -15.99 -33.07 -6.03
C GLU A 298 -16.61 -34.44 -5.80
N THR A 299 -17.47 -34.80 -6.75
CA THR A 299 -18.20 -36.05 -6.83
C THR A 299 -17.17 -37.15 -6.58
N ALA A 300 -17.14 -37.63 -5.34
CA ALA A 300 -16.30 -38.74 -4.94
C ALA A 300 -16.77 -39.92 -5.78
N ALA A 301 -16.04 -40.20 -6.86
CA ALA A 301 -16.20 -41.41 -7.62
C ALA A 301 -15.92 -42.55 -6.64
N ALA A 302 -17.00 -43.23 -6.24
CA ALA A 302 -16.95 -44.43 -5.45
C ALA A 302 -16.19 -45.50 -6.25
N ASP A 303 -14.91 -45.66 -5.95
CA ASP A 303 -14.10 -46.79 -6.36
C ASP A 303 -14.74 -48.04 -5.74
N THR A 304 -15.46 -48.78 -6.59
CA THR A 304 -16.05 -50.08 -6.22
C THR A 304 -14.96 -51.13 -6.40
N PRO A 305 -14.54 -51.86 -5.36
CA PRO A 305 -13.60 -52.95 -5.53
C PRO A 305 -14.27 -54.10 -6.29
N ALA A 306 -13.59 -54.60 -7.32
CA ALA A 306 -13.98 -55.82 -8.00
C ALA A 306 -13.52 -57.04 -7.18
N ASP A 307 -14.48 -57.89 -6.82
CA ASP A 307 -14.28 -59.27 -6.36
C ASP A 307 -14.01 -60.22 -7.54
#